data_AF-A0A7C3JK54-F1
#
_entry.id   AF-A0A7C3JK54-F1
#
_cell.length_a   1.000
_cell.length_b   1.000
_cell.length_c   1.000
_cell.angle_alpha   90.00
_cell.angle_beta   90.00
_cell.angle_gamma   90.00
#
_symmetry.space_group_name_H-M   'P 1'
#
loop_
_entity.id
_entity.type
_entity.pdbx_description
1 polymer ?
#
loop_
_entity_poly.entity_id
_entity_poly.type
_entity_poly.pdbx_seq_one_letter_code
_entity_poly.pdbx_strand_id
1 'polypeptide(L)' 'MSRGFKIFLAFIAGLIAGEAAPIIWYIVATNYFGVFDRDGGGAMGAIFIMGPILALLLATIAAIVTARRTA' A
#
# COMPACT_ATOMS: atom_id res chain seq x y z
N MET A 1 -10.67 22.93 -6.66
CA MET A 1 -10.46 21.49 -6.93
C MET A 1 -11.78 20.75 -6.72
N SER A 2 -12.28 20.02 -7.73
CA SER A 2 -13.59 19.37 -7.67
C SER A 2 -13.62 18.23 -6.64
N ARG A 3 -14.81 17.88 -6.14
CA ARG A 3 -15.01 16.76 -5.22
C ARG A 3 -14.47 15.44 -5.79
N GLY A 4 -14.80 15.15 -7.05
CA GLY A 4 -14.32 13.96 -7.76
C GLY A 4 -12.78 13.91 -7.81
N PHE A 5 -12.13 15.04 -8.08
CA PHE A 5 -10.67 15.10 -8.14
C PHE A 5 -10.01 14.89 -6.77
N LYS A 6 -10.60 15.41 -5.67
CA LYS A 6 -10.12 15.11 -4.29
C LYS A 6 -10.17 13.61 -3.98
N ILE A 7 -11.27 12.96 -4.32
CA ILE A 7 -11.47 11.52 -4.10
C ILE A 7 -10.46 10.71 -4.92
N PHE A 8 -10.27 11.09 -6.19
CA PHE A 8 -9.28 10.46 -7.05
C PHE A 8 -7.85 10.59 -6.49
N LEU A 9 -7.44 11.78 -6.07
CA LEU A 9 -6.11 11.97 -5.46
C LEU A 9 -5.95 11.14 -4.18
N ALA A 10 -6.98 11.04 -3.35
CA ALA A 10 -6.96 10.20 -2.16
C ALA A 10 -6.82 8.70 -2.51
N PHE A 11 -7.50 8.25 -3.57
CA PHE A 11 -7.35 6.89 -4.08
C PHE A 11 -5.91 6.63 -4.55
N ILE A 12 -5.34 7.51 -5.37
CA ILE A 12 -3.95 7.40 -5.84
C ILE A 12 -2.96 7.41 -4.67
N ALA A 13 -3.15 8.29 -3.68
CA ALA A 13 -2.32 8.31 -2.49
C ALA A 13 -2.39 6.98 -1.71
N GLY A 14 -3.58 6.40 -1.57
CA GLY A 14 -3.75 5.09 -0.92
C GLY A 14 -3.13 3.94 -1.72
N LEU A 15 -3.20 3.97 -3.07
CA LEU A 15 -2.52 2.98 -3.91
C LEU A 15 -1.01 3.00 -3.65
N ILE A 16 -0.40 4.19 -3.70
CA ILE A 16 1.05 4.37 -3.48
C ILE A 16 1.43 3.91 -2.07
N ALA A 17 0.66 4.31 -1.06
CA ALA A 17 0.93 3.92 0.32
C ALA A 17 0.81 2.40 0.53
N GLY A 18 -0.17 1.75 -0.10
CA GLY A 18 -0.39 0.31 0.05
C GLY A 18 0.63 -0.54 -0.68
N GLU A 19 1.18 -0.08 -1.81
CA GLU A 19 2.35 -0.72 -2.43
C GLU A 19 3.63 -0.48 -1.63
N ALA A 20 3.84 0.75 -1.13
CA ALA A 20 5.06 1.08 -0.40
C ALA A 20 5.17 0.33 0.94
N ALA A 21 4.06 0.10 1.64
CA ALA A 21 4.05 -0.52 2.96
C ALA A 21 4.73 -1.92 3.01
N PRO A 22 4.36 -2.91 2.17
CA PRO A 22 4.99 -4.23 2.19
C PRO A 22 6.43 -4.20 1.67
N ILE A 23 6.80 -3.27 0.78
CA ILE A 23 8.19 -3.07 0.35
C ILE A 23 9.04 -2.58 1.52
N ILE A 24 8.57 -1.56 2.25
CA ILE A 24 9.24 -1.04 3.45
C ILE A 24 9.36 -2.15 4.49
N TRP A 25 8.28 -2.90 4.71
CA TRP A 25 8.29 -4.02 5.65
C TRP A 25 9.32 -5.08 5.26
N TYR A 26 9.44 -5.44 3.99
CA TYR A 26 10.45 -6.38 3.52
C TYR A 26 11.87 -5.92 3.81
N ILE A 27 12.18 -4.66 3.49
CA ILE A 27 13.51 -4.08 3.75
C ILE A 27 13.81 -4.15 5.25
N VAL A 28 12.83 -3.84 6.09
CA VAL A 28 12.99 -3.89 7.56
C VAL A 28 13.17 -5.34 8.04
N ALA A 29 12.32 -6.25 7.59
CA ALA A 29 12.32 -7.65 8.00
C ALA A 29 13.60 -8.40 7.57
N THR A 30 14.14 -8.08 6.39
CA THR A 30 15.39 -8.68 5.87
C THR A 30 16.63 -8.08 6.50
N ASN A 31 16.73 -6.74 6.55
CA ASN A 31 17.98 -6.08 6.94
C ASN A 31 18.15 -5.88 8.45
N TYR A 32 17.05 -5.81 9.21
CA TYR A 32 17.11 -5.48 10.64
C TYR A 32 16.67 -6.64 11.55
N PHE A 33 15.72 -7.46 11.10
CA PHE A 33 15.17 -8.54 11.92
C PHE A 33 15.59 -9.95 11.48
N GLY A 34 16.19 -10.12 10.30
CA GLY A 34 16.62 -11.43 9.78
C GLY A 34 15.48 -12.44 9.64
N VAL A 35 14.23 -11.98 9.49
CA VAL A 35 13.02 -12.84 9.44
C VAL A 35 12.95 -13.60 8.11
N PHE A 36 13.47 -12.99 7.05
CA PHE A 36 13.47 -13.55 5.71
C PHE A 36 14.89 -13.58 5.17
N ASP A 37 15.22 -14.67 4.45
CA ASP A 37 16.35 -14.67 3.56
C ASP A 37 16.06 -13.70 2.41
N ARG A 38 16.97 -12.74 2.21
CA ARG A 38 16.83 -11.68 1.21
C ARG A 38 16.76 -12.26 -0.20
N ASP A 39 17.46 -13.36 -0.43
CA ASP A 39 17.53 -14.05 -1.72
C ASP A 39 16.46 -15.16 -1.84
N GLY A 40 15.63 -15.33 -0.81
CA GLY A 40 14.54 -16.31 -0.78
C GLY A 40 13.34 -15.89 -1.62
N GLY A 41 13.00 -16.69 -2.64
CA GLY A 41 11.85 -16.45 -3.52
C GLY A 41 10.50 -16.38 -2.79
N GLY A 42 10.36 -17.03 -1.63
CA GLY A 42 9.14 -16.97 -0.81
C GLY A 42 8.87 -15.59 -0.20
N ALA A 43 9.92 -14.88 0.24
CA ALA A 43 9.78 -13.55 0.81
C ALA A 43 9.40 -12.53 -0.27
N MET A 44 10.09 -12.57 -1.40
CA MET A 44 9.78 -11.78 -2.60
C MET A 44 8.37 -12.04 -3.13
N GLY A 45 7.95 -13.31 -3.19
CA GLY A 45 6.61 -13.71 -3.65
C GLY A 45 5.49 -13.21 -2.74
N ALA A 46 5.68 -13.24 -1.41
CA ALA A 46 4.69 -12.73 -0.47
C ALA A 46 4.45 -11.23 -0.65
N ILE A 47 5.50 -10.43 -0.90
CA ILE A 47 5.38 -8.98 -1.14
C ILE A 47 4.69 -8.69 -2.47
N PHE A 48 5.01 -9.45 -3.51
CA PHE A 48 4.39 -9.30 -4.84
C PHE A 48 2.88 -9.50 -4.81
N ILE A 49 2.39 -10.35 -3.91
CA ILE A 49 0.95 -10.59 -3.72
C ILE A 49 0.35 -9.55 -2.75
N MET A 50 1.05 -9.25 -1.66
CA MET A 50 0.54 -8.35 -0.62
C MET A 50 0.50 -6.88 -1.07
N GLY A 51 1.42 -6.45 -1.94
CA GLY A 51 1.46 -5.10 -2.52
C GLY A 51 0.12 -4.70 -3.16
N PRO A 52 -0.33 -5.39 -4.21
CA PRO A 52 -1.57 -5.05 -4.90
C PRO A 52 -2.81 -5.10 -4.00
N ILE A 53 -2.86 -6.08 -3.08
CA ILE A 53 -3.99 -6.23 -2.14
C ILE A 53 -4.05 -5.02 -1.19
N LEU A 54 -2.91 -4.64 -0.58
CA LEU A 54 -2.84 -3.51 0.33
C LEU A 54 -3.05 -2.18 -0.40
N ALA A 55 -2.53 -2.05 -1.62
CA ALA A 55 -2.76 -0.90 -2.49
C ALA A 55 -4.26 -0.67 -2.72
N LEU A 56 -4.98 -1.70 -3.18
CA LEU A 56 -6.42 -1.59 -3.42
C LEU A 56 -7.20 -1.30 -2.13
N LEU A 57 -6.84 -1.95 -1.01
CA LEU A 57 -7.50 -1.74 0.26
C LEU A 57 -7.32 -0.29 0.76
N LEU A 58 -6.08 0.20 0.82
CA LEU A 58 -5.79 1.56 1.30
C LEU A 58 -6.34 2.64 0.36
N ALA A 59 -6.24 2.44 -0.96
CA ALA A 59 -6.83 3.33 -1.95
C ALA A 59 -8.35 3.46 -1.77
N THR A 60 -9.03 2.33 -1.59
CA THR A 60 -10.48 2.28 -1.39
C THR A 60 -10.87 2.97 -0.08
N ILE A 61 -10.19 2.67 1.03
CA ILE A 61 -10.45 3.31 2.32
C ILE A 61 -10.23 4.83 2.24
N ALA A 62 -9.10 5.26 1.66
CA ALA A 62 -8.79 6.69 1.53
C ALA A 62 -9.82 7.44 0.67
N ALA A 63 -10.25 6.83 -0.43
CA ALA A 63 -11.30 7.38 -1.28
C ALA A 63 -12.64 7.50 -0.53
N ILE A 64 -13.07 6.44 0.19
CA ILE A 64 -14.31 6.44 0.97
C ILE A 64 -14.28 7.51 2.07
N VAL A 65 -13.19 7.57 2.84
CA VAL A 65 -13.03 8.56 3.91
C VAL A 65 -13.08 9.97 3.34
N THR A 66 -12.40 10.21 2.22
CA THR A 66 -12.42 11.53 1.56
C THR A 66 -13.80 11.87 1.02
N ALA A 67 -14.50 10.91 0.41
CA ALA A 67 -15.85 11.10 -0.11
C ALA A 67 -16.86 11.46 1.00
N ARG A 68 -16.70 10.85 2.19
CA ARG A 68 -17.51 11.14 3.39
C ARG A 68 -17.19 12.50 4.01
N ARG A 69 -15.93 12.94 3.97
CA ARG A 69 -15.48 14.24 4.52
C ARG A 69 -15.72 15.42 3.58
N THR A 70 -16.06 15.15 2.33
CA THR A 70 -16.34 16.16 1.29
C THR A 70 -17.78 16.14 0.79
N ALA A 71 -18.64 15.36 1.47
CA ALA A 71 -20.09 15.42 1.35
C ALA A 71 -20.62 16.57 2.21
#